data_AF-A0A4D8Q102-F1
#
_entry.id   AF-A0A4D8Q102-F1
#
_cell.length_a   1.000
_cell.length_b   1.000
_cell.length_c   1.000
_cell.angle_alpha   90.00
_cell.angle_beta   90.00
_cell.angle_gamma   90.00
#
_symmetry.space_group_name_H-M   'P 1'
#
loop_
_entity.id
_entity.type
_entity.pdbx_description
1 polymer ?
#
loop_
_entity_poly.entity_id
_entity_poly.type
_entity_poly.pdbx_seq_one_letter_code
_entity_poly.pdbx_strand_id
1 'polypeptide(L)'
;MAVTAADTFADRGEAPDGWSRDLRLQIPLANPAPWVPLRTLLEEALRFLSGDQWTFEFLRGGPQRPALQRRGNRIRLRGHDGACLFSGGLDSAVGVLDLLAAGRRPVLVSHSYRCDAERQERVWAQLPERVSRFAANANPQSKLGIANDVQMRTRSFNFIAYGVLVAATLAQHRMAVAPVDLFVPENGLIALNPPLTTRRIGALSTRTTHPHFLKLMQRLLDLLEIPVRISNPYALRTKGEMIRGCADHSTLAQVAHDTVSCGKWKRPRKQCGKCVPCLIRRASFHASGMADRTPYDPVSQNLAAVLPMGEAADDLMAMVLAARQLPTANIARWVPLSGPLPMDRAERDALLDVARRGMAEVRAYLTSIGLI
;
A
#
# COMPACT_ATOMS: atom_id res chain seq x y z
N MET A 1 4.19 5.44 14.79
CA MET A 1 5.20 4.68 15.58
C MET A 1 4.59 3.71 16.58
N ALA A 2 3.86 4.15 17.62
CA ALA A 2 3.31 3.25 18.64
C ALA A 2 2.44 2.12 18.08
N VAL A 3 1.55 2.43 17.13
CA VAL A 3 0.74 1.43 16.40
C VAL A 3 1.60 0.34 15.78
N THR A 4 2.63 0.71 15.02
CA THR A 4 3.53 -0.27 14.38
C THR A 4 4.39 -1.01 15.39
N ALA A 5 4.74 -0.39 16.52
CA ALA A 5 5.43 -1.09 17.60
C ALA A 5 4.52 -2.20 18.17
N ALA A 6 3.27 -1.90 18.51
CA ALA A 6 2.31 -2.91 18.98
C ALA A 6 2.07 -4.02 17.94
N ASP A 7 1.87 -3.65 16.68
CA ASP A 7 1.71 -4.61 15.58
C ASP A 7 2.96 -5.51 15.37
N THR A 8 4.15 -5.02 15.71
CA THR A 8 5.41 -5.77 15.57
C THR A 8 5.72 -6.60 16.83
N PHE A 9 5.41 -6.09 18.01
CA PHE A 9 5.91 -6.65 19.28
C PHE A 9 4.97 -7.69 19.91
N ALA A 10 3.70 -7.70 19.52
CA ALA A 10 2.75 -8.72 19.95
C ALA A 10 2.65 -9.80 18.87
N ASP A 11 3.05 -11.04 19.17
CA ASP A 11 2.90 -12.14 18.21
C ASP A 11 1.43 -12.55 18.10
N ARG A 12 0.92 -12.66 16.86
CA ARG A 12 -0.44 -13.15 16.61
C ARG A 12 -0.60 -14.63 16.94
N GLY A 13 0.49 -15.40 16.95
CA GLY A 13 0.46 -16.82 17.31
C GLY A 13 -0.01 -17.05 18.74
N GLU A 14 0.08 -16.04 19.60
CA GLU A 14 -0.37 -16.08 21.00
C GLU A 14 -1.84 -15.63 21.17
N ALA A 15 -2.49 -15.16 20.11
CA ALA A 15 -3.91 -14.80 20.17
C ALA A 15 -4.81 -16.04 20.34
N PRO A 16 -5.99 -15.93 20.98
CA PRO A 16 -6.88 -17.08 21.21
C PRO A 16 -7.30 -17.84 19.95
N ASP A 17 -7.44 -17.13 18.82
CA ASP A 17 -7.75 -17.69 17.50
C ASP A 17 -6.49 -17.87 16.61
N GLY A 18 -5.30 -17.63 17.18
CA GLY A 18 -4.02 -17.61 16.48
C GLY A 18 -3.86 -16.48 15.47
N TRP A 19 -4.72 -15.45 15.52
CA TRP A 19 -4.78 -14.45 14.46
C TRP A 19 -5.11 -13.02 14.87
N SER A 20 -6.24 -12.78 15.55
CA SER A 20 -6.76 -11.47 15.92
C SER A 20 -6.37 -11.13 17.37
N ARG A 21 -5.46 -10.16 17.55
CA ARG A 21 -4.98 -9.75 18.87
C ARG A 21 -5.93 -8.72 19.51
N ASP A 22 -5.90 -8.60 20.84
CA ASP A 22 -6.43 -7.45 21.59
C ASP A 22 -5.26 -6.55 21.99
N LEU A 23 -5.09 -5.43 21.28
CA LEU A 23 -3.98 -4.49 21.45
C LEU A 23 -4.44 -3.26 22.22
N ARG A 24 -3.93 -3.12 23.45
CA ARG A 24 -4.22 -1.99 24.33
C ARG A 24 -2.98 -1.11 24.48
N LEU A 25 -3.10 0.16 24.09
CA LEU A 25 -1.98 1.09 24.06
C LEU A 25 -2.25 2.31 24.94
N GLN A 26 -1.37 2.53 25.91
CA GLN A 26 -1.26 3.78 26.65
C GLN A 26 -0.19 4.65 25.97
N ILE A 27 -0.59 5.80 25.42
CA ILE A 27 0.27 6.63 24.59
C ILE A 27 0.32 8.06 25.15
N PRO A 28 1.45 8.47 25.73
CA PRO A 28 1.72 9.87 26.03
C PRO A 28 1.83 10.69 24.73
N LEU A 29 0.97 11.70 24.60
CA LEU A 29 0.96 12.66 23.49
C LEU A 29 1.34 14.06 23.97
N ALA A 30 1.94 14.85 23.08
CA ALA A 30 2.22 16.26 23.36
C ALA A 30 0.92 17.07 23.58
N ASN A 31 -0.10 16.77 22.77
CA ASN A 31 -1.43 17.35 22.89
C ASN A 31 -2.50 16.26 22.69
N PRO A 32 -2.97 15.60 23.77
CA PRO A 32 -3.97 14.53 23.64
C PRO A 32 -5.39 15.05 23.39
N ALA A 33 -5.70 16.31 23.69
CA ALA A 33 -7.08 16.82 23.70
C ALA A 33 -7.83 16.62 22.35
N PRO A 34 -7.23 16.89 21.17
CA PRO A 34 -7.89 16.64 19.87
C PRO A 34 -8.13 15.16 19.57
N TRP A 35 -7.34 14.26 20.16
CA TRP A 35 -7.38 12.83 19.87
C TRP A 35 -8.39 12.07 20.71
N VAL A 36 -8.67 12.53 21.93
CA VAL A 36 -9.64 11.90 22.85
C VAL A 36 -11.02 11.66 22.19
N PRO A 37 -11.67 12.64 21.54
CA PRO A 37 -12.97 12.40 20.91
C PRO A 37 -12.87 11.53 19.64
N LEU A 38 -11.68 11.38 19.06
CA LEU A 38 -11.45 10.62 17.81
C LEU A 38 -10.96 9.19 18.05
N ARG A 39 -10.85 8.78 19.32
CA ARG A 39 -10.34 7.47 19.74
C ARG A 39 -11.04 6.33 19.01
N THR A 40 -12.37 6.27 19.08
CA THR A 40 -13.17 5.20 18.48
C THR A 40 -13.00 5.14 16.95
N LEU A 41 -12.86 6.30 16.30
CA LEU A 41 -12.64 6.37 14.86
C LEU A 41 -11.24 5.82 14.48
N LEU A 42 -10.21 6.11 15.28
CA LEU A 42 -8.87 5.54 15.08
C LEU A 42 -8.87 4.02 15.31
N GLU A 43 -9.54 3.55 16.35
CA GLU A 43 -9.71 2.12 16.65
C GLU A 43 -10.42 1.40 15.50
N GLU A 44 -11.49 1.98 14.96
CA GLU A 44 -12.20 1.46 13.79
C GLU A 44 -11.29 1.36 12.56
N ALA A 45 -10.55 2.42 12.25
CA ALA A 45 -9.62 2.46 11.11
C ALA A 45 -8.53 1.38 11.22
N LEU A 46 -7.93 1.23 12.40
CA LEU A 46 -6.87 0.25 12.62
C LEU A 46 -7.40 -1.18 12.70
N ARG A 47 -8.58 -1.39 13.27
CA ARG A 47 -9.27 -2.69 13.26
C ARG A 47 -9.56 -3.14 11.83
N PHE A 48 -10.07 -2.24 10.99
CA PHE A 48 -10.30 -2.55 9.58
C PHE A 48 -9.01 -2.88 8.84
N LEU A 49 -7.93 -2.15 9.13
CA LEU A 49 -6.63 -2.31 8.47
C LEU A 49 -5.92 -3.62 8.85
N SER A 50 -5.85 -3.94 10.15
CA SER A 50 -5.03 -5.06 10.65
C SER A 50 -5.82 -6.33 10.96
N GLY A 51 -7.11 -6.18 11.27
CA GLY A 51 -7.97 -7.25 11.79
C GLY A 51 -7.87 -7.46 13.30
N ASP A 52 -7.04 -6.69 14.02
CA ASP A 52 -6.91 -6.76 15.47
C ASP A 52 -7.95 -5.86 16.16
N GLN A 53 -8.24 -6.13 17.43
CA GLN A 53 -8.95 -5.19 18.29
C GLN A 53 -7.96 -4.17 18.85
N TRP A 54 -8.36 -2.90 18.84
CA TRP A 54 -7.51 -1.79 19.30
C TRP A 54 -8.23 -1.03 20.40
N THR A 55 -7.52 -0.75 21.48
CA THR A 55 -7.96 0.17 22.55
C THR A 55 -6.87 1.19 22.82
N PHE A 56 -7.20 2.48 22.76
CA PHE A 56 -6.24 3.55 23.07
C PHE A 56 -6.59 4.30 24.36
N GLU A 57 -5.55 4.61 25.12
CA GLU A 57 -5.58 5.58 26.20
C GLU A 57 -4.54 6.66 25.91
N PHE A 58 -4.99 7.89 25.67
CA PHE A 58 -4.12 9.02 25.37
C PHE A 58 -3.77 9.78 26.64
N LEU A 59 -2.49 9.80 26.98
CA LEU A 59 -1.95 10.44 28.17
C LEU A 59 -1.29 11.78 27.81
N ARG A 60 -1.14 12.66 28.80
CA ARG A 60 -0.31 13.87 28.68
C ARG A 60 1.18 13.54 28.84
N GLY A 61 2.04 14.52 28.59
CA GLY A 61 3.48 14.38 28.83
C GLY A 61 4.22 13.60 27.74
N GLY A 62 3.63 13.48 26.55
CA GLY A 62 4.31 12.88 25.41
C GLY A 62 5.46 13.75 24.86
N PRO A 63 6.28 13.16 23.97
CA PRO A 63 7.42 13.85 23.37
C PRO A 63 6.98 15.14 22.67
N GLN A 64 7.61 16.25 23.05
CA GLN A 64 7.37 17.56 22.44
C GLN A 64 8.05 17.66 21.07
N ARG A 65 7.67 18.68 20.31
CA ARG A 65 8.31 18.99 19.03
C ARG A 65 9.83 19.07 19.24
N PRO A 66 10.64 18.33 18.47
CA PRO A 66 12.09 18.39 18.62
C PRO A 66 12.61 19.79 18.29
N ALA A 67 13.68 20.19 18.97
CA ALA A 67 14.37 21.44 18.66
C ALA A 67 14.85 21.46 17.21
N LEU A 68 14.90 22.65 16.62
CA LEU A 68 15.35 22.83 15.24
C LEU A 68 16.79 22.32 15.08
N GLN A 69 16.98 21.26 14.28
CA GLN A 69 18.31 20.76 13.96
C GLN A 69 18.96 21.65 12.90
N ARG A 70 20.15 22.21 13.23
CA ARG A 70 20.95 23.03 12.29
C ARG A 70 21.76 22.20 11.29
N ARG A 71 21.95 20.91 11.56
CA ARG A 71 22.75 19.96 10.77
C ARG A 71 21.89 18.77 10.36
N GLY A 72 22.13 18.23 9.17
CA GLY A 72 21.43 17.07 8.63
C GLY A 72 20.98 17.27 7.17
N ASN A 73 20.53 16.18 6.55
CA ASN A 73 20.00 16.23 5.18
C ASN A 73 18.67 16.99 5.18
N ARG A 74 18.63 18.11 4.44
CA ARG A 74 17.44 18.96 4.32
C ARG A 74 16.70 18.61 3.03
N ILE A 75 15.38 18.50 3.13
CA ILE A 75 14.51 18.27 1.98
C ILE A 75 14.01 19.62 1.50
N ARG A 76 14.13 19.87 0.20
CA ARG A 76 13.71 21.13 -0.41
C ARG A 76 12.20 21.09 -0.65
N LEU A 77 11.44 21.90 0.08
CA LEU A 77 9.99 21.97 -0.08
C LEU A 77 9.53 22.97 -1.15
N ARG A 78 10.31 24.05 -1.38
CA ARG A 78 10.00 25.04 -2.42
C ARG A 78 9.91 24.38 -3.80
N GLY A 79 8.89 24.76 -4.57
CA GLY A 79 8.63 24.22 -5.90
C GLY A 79 7.85 22.90 -5.92
N HIS A 80 7.32 22.47 -4.77
CA HIS A 80 6.48 21.28 -4.68
C HIS A 80 5.04 21.64 -4.30
N ASP A 81 4.10 20.91 -4.88
CA ASP A 81 2.66 21.23 -4.88
C ASP A 81 1.78 20.14 -4.22
N GLY A 82 2.43 19.17 -3.57
CA GLY A 82 1.77 18.01 -2.99
C GLY A 82 2.75 17.00 -2.40
N ALA A 83 2.22 15.89 -1.92
CA ALA A 83 3.01 14.73 -1.51
C ALA A 83 2.53 13.49 -2.25
N CYS A 84 3.44 12.56 -2.57
CA CYS A 84 3.09 11.29 -3.20
C CYS A 84 3.78 10.13 -2.49
N LEU A 85 3.02 9.12 -2.08
CA LEU A 85 3.61 7.91 -1.53
C LEU A 85 4.39 7.17 -2.61
N PHE A 86 5.67 6.93 -2.34
CA PHE A 86 6.65 6.34 -3.24
C PHE A 86 7.30 5.12 -2.58
N SER A 87 6.73 3.95 -2.85
CA SER A 87 7.18 2.67 -2.27
C SER A 87 8.34 2.04 -3.03
N GLY A 88 8.62 2.51 -4.26
CA GLY A 88 9.53 1.84 -5.21
C GLY A 88 8.85 0.68 -5.96
N GLY A 89 7.54 0.55 -5.83
CA GLY A 89 6.72 -0.38 -6.61
C GLY A 89 6.21 0.24 -7.91
N LEU A 90 5.70 -0.62 -8.80
CA LEU A 90 5.26 -0.24 -10.15
C LEU A 90 4.18 0.83 -10.13
N ASP A 91 3.21 0.71 -9.23
CA ASP A 91 2.06 1.63 -9.10
C ASP A 91 2.54 3.01 -8.71
N SER A 92 3.45 3.10 -7.74
CA SER A 92 4.04 4.38 -7.34
C SER A 92 4.94 4.97 -8.41
N ALA A 93 5.60 4.15 -9.24
CA ALA A 93 6.38 4.65 -10.36
C ALA A 93 5.48 5.24 -11.46
N VAL A 94 4.43 4.51 -11.87
CA VAL A 94 3.42 5.03 -12.81
C VAL A 94 2.77 6.30 -12.26
N GLY A 95 2.37 6.29 -10.99
CA GLY A 95 1.77 7.46 -10.33
C GLY A 95 2.65 8.70 -10.35
N VAL A 96 3.96 8.55 -10.10
CA VAL A 96 4.89 9.67 -10.17
C VAL A 96 5.08 10.15 -11.61
N LEU A 97 5.22 9.24 -12.58
CA LEU A 97 5.37 9.61 -13.99
C LEU A 97 4.15 10.39 -14.51
N ASP A 98 2.94 9.94 -14.20
CA ASP A 98 1.71 10.63 -14.60
C ASP A 98 1.58 12.01 -13.93
N LEU A 99 1.95 12.12 -12.65
CA LEU A 99 1.97 13.42 -11.95
C LEU A 99 2.97 14.38 -12.58
N LEU A 100 4.19 13.91 -12.88
CA LEU A 100 5.23 14.73 -13.51
C LEU A 100 4.79 15.22 -14.90
N ALA A 101 4.24 14.33 -15.71
CA ALA A 101 3.71 14.63 -17.04
C ALA A 101 2.54 15.64 -16.98
N ALA A 102 1.71 15.59 -15.93
CA ALA A 102 0.66 16.56 -15.68
C ALA A 102 1.17 17.90 -15.09
N GLY A 103 2.49 18.12 -15.04
CA GLY A 103 3.09 19.34 -14.49
C GLY A 103 3.12 19.42 -12.96
N ARG A 104 2.68 18.36 -12.25
CA ARG A 104 2.71 18.29 -10.79
C ARG A 104 4.12 17.98 -10.30
N ARG A 105 4.49 18.48 -9.12
CA ARG A 105 5.81 18.24 -8.51
C ARG A 105 5.66 17.85 -7.05
N PRO A 106 5.14 16.65 -6.74
CA PRO A 106 4.96 16.23 -5.35
C PRO A 106 6.31 15.93 -4.69
N VAL A 107 6.40 16.16 -3.38
CA VAL A 107 7.48 15.56 -2.58
C VAL A 107 7.19 14.05 -2.49
N LEU A 108 8.15 13.23 -2.91
CA LEU A 108 8.03 11.79 -2.81
C LEU A 108 8.28 11.33 -1.38
N VAL A 109 7.40 10.51 -0.85
CA VAL A 109 7.48 10.01 0.53
C VAL A 109 7.79 8.53 0.47
N SER A 110 8.87 8.09 1.10
CA SER A 110 9.28 6.69 1.13
C SER A 110 9.37 6.16 2.55
N HIS A 111 8.75 5.00 2.78
CA HIS A 111 8.97 4.22 3.99
C HIS A 111 10.08 3.19 3.74
N SER A 112 11.32 3.60 3.99
CA SER A 112 12.55 2.97 3.51
C SER A 112 13.15 2.00 4.53
N TYR A 113 12.62 0.78 4.63
CA TYR A 113 13.40 -0.31 5.25
C TYR A 113 14.69 -0.55 4.45
N ARG A 114 15.73 -1.10 5.08
CA ARG A 114 17.10 -1.19 4.52
C ARG A 114 17.17 -1.69 3.07
N CYS A 115 16.43 -2.74 2.71
CA CYS A 115 16.43 -3.30 1.35
C CYS A 115 15.52 -2.55 0.36
N ASP A 116 14.51 -1.83 0.84
CA ASP A 116 13.61 -1.04 0.02
C ASP A 116 14.30 0.27 -0.41
N ALA A 117 15.18 0.82 0.45
CA ALA A 117 15.86 2.10 0.25
C ALA A 117 16.69 2.16 -1.04
N GLU A 118 17.56 1.16 -1.29
CA GLU A 118 18.41 1.09 -2.49
C GLU A 118 17.58 1.02 -3.77
N ARG A 119 16.45 0.30 -3.75
CA ARG A 119 15.57 0.15 -4.91
C ARG A 119 14.78 1.44 -5.18
N GLN A 120 14.23 2.03 -4.13
CA GLN A 120 13.56 3.33 -4.22
C GLN A 120 14.53 4.39 -4.75
N GLU A 121 15.79 4.37 -4.33
CA GLU A 121 16.82 5.28 -4.85
C GLU A 121 17.07 5.06 -6.34
N ARG A 122 17.21 3.81 -6.79
CA ARG A 122 17.37 3.49 -8.23
C ARG A 122 16.19 3.96 -9.08
N VAL A 123 14.96 3.73 -8.63
CA VAL A 123 13.76 4.17 -9.38
C VAL A 123 13.65 5.68 -9.36
N TRP A 124 13.93 6.32 -8.22
CA TRP A 124 13.93 7.78 -8.07
C TRP A 124 14.97 8.47 -8.96
N ALA A 125 16.18 7.91 -9.05
CA ALA A 125 17.27 8.45 -9.86
C ALA A 125 17.01 8.38 -11.37
N GLN A 126 16.09 7.51 -11.81
CA GLN A 126 15.70 7.32 -13.21
C GLN A 126 14.44 8.10 -13.60
N LEU A 127 13.84 8.88 -12.69
CA LEU A 127 12.72 9.74 -13.03
C LEU A 127 13.17 10.83 -14.01
N PRO A 128 12.27 11.27 -14.93
CA PRO A 128 12.63 12.27 -15.95
C PRO A 128 12.95 13.63 -15.32
N GLU A 129 12.46 13.88 -14.11
CA GLU A 129 12.66 15.12 -13.37
C GLU A 129 13.03 14.88 -11.92
N ARG A 130 13.94 15.71 -11.41
CA ARG A 130 14.36 15.65 -10.01
C ARG A 130 13.32 16.31 -9.10
N VAL A 131 12.52 15.47 -8.45
CA VAL A 131 11.66 15.87 -7.32
C VAL A 131 12.30 15.52 -5.99
N SER A 132 11.97 16.28 -4.94
CA SER A 132 12.48 16.01 -3.61
C SER A 132 11.87 14.74 -3.03
N ARG A 133 12.65 14.05 -2.20
CA ARG A 133 12.25 12.81 -1.54
C ARG A 133 12.44 12.91 -0.03
N PHE A 134 11.38 12.65 0.72
CA PHE A 134 11.39 12.38 2.15
C PHE A 134 11.45 10.86 2.36
N ALA A 135 12.52 10.37 2.99
CA ALA A 135 12.67 8.97 3.32
C ALA A 135 12.82 8.81 4.84
N ALA A 136 11.94 8.01 5.44
CA ALA A 136 11.99 7.68 6.86
C ALA A 136 11.77 6.19 7.07
N ASN A 137 12.29 5.66 8.18
CA ASN A 137 12.11 4.26 8.56
C ASN A 137 11.47 4.17 9.95
N ALA A 138 10.23 3.65 10.00
CA ALA A 138 9.60 3.27 11.27
C ALA A 138 10.05 1.85 11.64
N ASN A 139 11.20 1.76 12.33
CA ASN A 139 11.75 0.48 12.77
C ASN A 139 11.74 0.39 14.31
N PRO A 140 10.57 0.12 14.92
CA PRO A 140 10.50 -0.08 16.36
C PRO A 140 11.33 -1.32 16.73
N GLN A 141 12.12 -1.23 17.80
CA GLN A 141 12.93 -2.34 18.31
C GLN A 141 12.38 -2.84 19.64
N SER A 142 12.01 -4.12 19.69
CA SER A 142 11.60 -4.78 20.94
C SER A 142 12.83 -5.13 21.76
N LYS A 143 12.74 -4.88 23.07
CA LYS A 143 13.71 -5.36 24.06
C LYS A 143 13.09 -6.38 25.02
N LEU A 144 11.89 -6.88 24.69
CA LEU A 144 11.11 -7.77 25.56
C LEU A 144 11.58 -9.24 25.51
N GLY A 145 12.52 -9.58 24.62
CA GLY A 145 12.99 -10.96 24.43
C GLY A 145 11.99 -11.88 23.74
N ILE A 146 10.84 -11.36 23.30
CA ILE A 146 9.78 -12.09 22.60
C ILE A 146 9.97 -11.94 21.09
N ALA A 147 9.56 -12.96 20.33
CA ALA A 147 9.58 -12.93 18.88
C ALA A 147 8.65 -11.81 18.34
N ASN A 148 9.11 -11.10 17.30
CA ASN A 148 8.31 -10.08 16.65
C ASN A 148 7.38 -10.71 15.60
N ASP A 149 6.16 -10.19 15.49
CA ASP A 149 5.28 -10.44 14.35
C ASP A 149 5.89 -9.81 13.08
N VAL A 150 5.90 -10.58 11.99
CA VAL A 150 6.51 -10.20 10.70
C VAL A 150 5.50 -9.82 9.61
N GLN A 151 4.20 -9.82 9.92
CA GLN A 151 3.12 -9.55 8.97
C GLN A 151 2.98 -8.05 8.64
N MET A 152 3.42 -7.16 9.54
CA MET A 152 3.51 -5.70 9.31
C MET A 152 2.21 -5.07 8.78
N ARG A 153 1.06 -5.43 9.34
CA ARG A 153 -0.27 -5.11 8.78
C ARG A 153 -0.67 -3.65 8.93
N THR A 154 -0.09 -2.97 9.91
CA THR A 154 -0.26 -1.53 10.13
C THR A 154 0.77 -0.68 9.40
N ARG A 155 1.64 -1.27 8.56
CA ARG A 155 2.72 -0.53 7.88
C ARG A 155 2.21 0.64 7.04
N SER A 156 1.05 0.48 6.38
CA SER A 156 0.46 1.54 5.56
C SER A 156 -0.01 2.73 6.39
N PHE A 157 -0.44 2.53 7.63
CA PHE A 157 -0.82 3.61 8.54
C PHE A 157 0.35 4.57 8.77
N ASN A 158 1.54 4.06 9.12
CA ASN A 158 2.74 4.90 9.25
C ASN A 158 3.14 5.53 7.91
N PHE A 159 2.95 4.81 6.80
CA PHE A 159 3.34 5.33 5.49
C PHE A 159 2.47 6.54 5.09
N ILE A 160 1.15 6.43 5.28
CA ILE A 160 0.20 7.53 5.13
C ILE A 160 0.53 8.66 6.12
N ALA A 161 0.83 8.34 7.38
CA ALA A 161 1.20 9.36 8.37
C ALA A 161 2.44 10.17 7.96
N TYR A 162 3.46 9.56 7.35
CA TYR A 162 4.59 10.29 6.76
C TYR A 162 4.16 11.16 5.58
N GLY A 163 3.25 10.66 4.74
CA GLY A 163 2.64 11.44 3.66
C GLY A 163 1.92 12.69 4.17
N VAL A 164 1.09 12.51 5.18
CA VAL A 164 0.35 13.58 5.86
C VAL A 164 1.30 14.58 6.50
N LEU A 165 2.36 14.12 7.18
CA LEU A 165 3.37 15.00 7.76
C LEU A 165 3.98 15.93 6.68
N VAL A 166 4.37 15.38 5.53
CA VAL A 166 4.95 16.17 4.43
C VAL A 166 3.93 17.13 3.83
N ALA A 167 2.72 16.66 3.52
CA ALA A 167 1.65 17.49 2.94
C ALA A 167 1.21 18.62 3.89
N ALA A 168 1.04 18.32 5.19
CA ALA A 168 0.72 19.31 6.21
C ALA A 168 1.85 20.33 6.39
N THR A 169 3.11 19.91 6.27
CA THR A 169 4.27 20.82 6.30
C THR A 169 4.26 21.76 5.08
N LEU A 170 3.93 21.26 3.88
CA LEU A 170 3.77 22.10 2.68
C LEU A 170 2.67 23.15 2.87
N ALA A 171 1.51 22.74 3.44
CA ALA A 171 0.41 23.64 3.75
C ALA A 171 0.81 24.71 4.78
N GLN A 172 1.39 24.28 5.92
CA GLN A 172 1.81 25.16 7.01
C GLN A 172 2.80 26.23 6.54
N HIS A 173 3.73 25.88 5.64
CA HIS A 173 4.71 26.80 5.09
C HIS A 173 4.24 27.53 3.83
N ARG A 174 2.98 27.38 3.42
CA ARG A 174 2.40 28.02 2.21
C ARG A 174 3.19 27.70 0.93
N MET A 175 3.72 26.49 0.83
CA MET A 175 4.42 26.00 -0.37
C MET A 175 3.44 25.47 -1.42
N ALA A 176 2.25 25.02 -0.99
CA ALA A 176 1.17 24.51 -1.82
C ALA A 176 -0.18 25.05 -1.33
N VAL A 177 -1.17 25.11 -2.22
CA VAL A 177 -2.54 25.54 -1.88
C VAL A 177 -3.20 24.47 -1.01
N ALA A 178 -3.77 24.89 0.12
CA ALA A 178 -4.52 24.01 1.00
C ALA A 178 -5.96 23.80 0.47
N PRO A 179 -6.55 22.59 0.62
CA PRO A 179 -5.93 21.39 1.17
C PRO A 179 -4.90 20.80 0.20
N VAL A 180 -3.77 20.34 0.76
CA VAL A 180 -2.66 19.79 -0.03
C VAL A 180 -2.95 18.32 -0.34
N ASP A 181 -2.79 17.92 -1.59
CA ASP A 181 -3.01 16.53 -2.02
C ASP A 181 -1.89 15.60 -1.50
N LEU A 182 -2.31 14.50 -0.90
CA LEU A 182 -1.51 13.31 -0.66
C LEU A 182 -1.94 12.20 -1.63
N PHE A 183 -1.14 11.97 -2.67
CA PHE A 183 -1.36 10.92 -3.63
C PHE A 183 -0.91 9.55 -3.08
N VAL A 184 -1.79 8.56 -3.22
CA VAL A 184 -1.57 7.16 -2.81
C VAL A 184 -1.76 6.26 -4.03
N PRO A 185 -0.78 6.14 -4.93
CA PRO A 185 -0.95 5.35 -6.15
C PRO A 185 -1.01 3.84 -5.84
N GLU A 186 -2.19 3.24 -5.99
CA GLU A 186 -2.38 1.79 -5.94
C GLU A 186 -3.54 1.39 -6.87
N ASN A 187 -3.33 0.39 -7.71
CA ASN A 187 -4.38 -0.13 -8.60
C ASN A 187 -5.61 -0.64 -7.82
N GLY A 188 -6.79 -0.56 -8.44
CA GLY A 188 -8.06 -0.88 -7.82
C GLY A 188 -8.18 -2.33 -7.31
N LEU A 189 -7.62 -3.31 -8.03
CA LEU A 189 -7.71 -4.71 -7.61
C LEU A 189 -6.93 -4.96 -6.31
N ILE A 190 -5.70 -4.46 -6.19
CA ILE A 190 -4.90 -4.56 -4.97
C ILE A 190 -5.48 -3.67 -3.86
N ALA A 191 -6.02 -2.50 -4.20
CA ALA A 191 -6.64 -1.62 -3.21
C ALA A 191 -7.87 -2.27 -2.55
N LEU A 192 -8.73 -2.93 -3.35
CA LEU A 192 -9.89 -3.67 -2.86
C LEU A 192 -9.49 -4.99 -2.18
N ASN A 193 -8.48 -5.67 -2.74
CA ASN A 193 -7.96 -6.97 -2.28
C ASN A 193 -9.04 -8.00 -1.92
N PRO A 194 -9.97 -8.31 -2.84
CA PRO A 194 -11.02 -9.30 -2.60
C PRO A 194 -10.41 -10.69 -2.36
N PRO A 195 -10.98 -11.51 -1.45
CA PRO A 195 -10.38 -12.79 -1.08
C PRO A 195 -10.40 -13.77 -2.26
N LEU A 196 -9.24 -14.33 -2.60
CA LEU A 196 -9.12 -15.26 -3.73
C LEU A 196 -9.78 -16.62 -3.47
N THR A 197 -9.90 -17.02 -2.20
CA THR A 197 -10.57 -18.25 -1.77
C THR A 197 -11.34 -18.00 -0.48
N THR A 198 -12.29 -18.87 -0.14
CA THR A 198 -13.04 -18.79 1.12
C THR A 198 -12.14 -18.85 2.36
N ARG A 199 -11.02 -19.58 2.28
CA ARG A 199 -10.00 -19.64 3.36
C ARG A 199 -9.23 -18.33 3.56
N ARG A 200 -9.34 -17.35 2.66
CA ARG A 200 -8.64 -16.06 2.71
C ARG A 200 -9.55 -14.88 3.07
N ILE A 201 -10.78 -15.14 3.51
CA ILE A 201 -11.72 -14.12 4.01
C ILE A 201 -11.17 -13.48 5.29
N GLY A 202 -11.43 -12.20 5.49
CA GLY A 202 -11.02 -11.47 6.68
C GLY A 202 -9.64 -10.83 6.53
N ALA A 203 -8.87 -10.81 7.61
CA ALA A 203 -7.64 -10.03 7.64
C ALA A 203 -6.49 -10.71 6.88
N LEU A 204 -6.60 -11.96 6.42
CA LEU A 204 -5.58 -12.63 5.59
C LEU A 204 -5.20 -11.87 4.30
N SER A 205 -6.01 -10.88 3.92
CA SER A 205 -5.77 -9.96 2.81
C SER A 205 -5.50 -8.54 3.35
N THR A 206 -4.36 -7.94 2.99
CA THR A 206 -3.97 -6.58 3.39
C THR A 206 -4.88 -5.51 2.75
N ARG A 207 -5.45 -4.59 3.53
CA ARG A 207 -6.41 -3.56 3.06
C ARG A 207 -5.82 -2.15 3.09
N THR A 208 -4.58 -2.02 2.65
CA THR A 208 -3.72 -0.84 2.91
C THR A 208 -4.20 0.45 2.28
N THR A 209 -4.92 0.36 1.16
CA THR A 209 -5.43 1.49 0.36
C THR A 209 -6.89 1.30 -0.01
N HIS A 210 -7.59 0.41 0.73
CA HIS A 210 -9.00 0.15 0.52
C HIS A 210 -9.82 1.44 0.68
N PRO A 211 -10.81 1.73 -0.19
CA PRO A 211 -11.55 2.99 -0.16
C PRO A 211 -12.15 3.32 1.21
N HIS A 212 -12.72 2.33 1.91
CA HIS A 212 -13.23 2.52 3.27
C HIS A 212 -12.13 2.95 4.27
N PHE A 213 -10.95 2.32 4.25
CA PHE A 213 -9.85 2.71 5.11
C PHE A 213 -9.37 4.14 4.83
N LEU A 214 -9.20 4.50 3.55
CA LEU A 214 -8.79 5.85 3.17
C LEU A 214 -9.86 6.89 3.56
N LYS A 215 -11.15 6.56 3.49
CA LYS A 215 -12.25 7.42 3.98
C LYS A 215 -12.20 7.62 5.50
N LEU A 216 -11.93 6.57 6.28
CA LEU A 216 -11.74 6.69 7.74
C LEU A 216 -10.52 7.56 8.07
N MET A 217 -9.41 7.37 7.34
CA MET A 217 -8.22 8.20 7.49
C MET A 217 -8.49 9.66 7.11
N GLN A 218 -9.19 9.93 6.00
CA GLN A 218 -9.57 11.30 5.61
C GLN A 218 -10.44 11.95 6.69
N ARG A 219 -11.45 11.24 7.21
CA ARG A 219 -12.31 11.72 8.29
C ARG A 219 -11.52 12.07 9.56
N LEU A 220 -10.49 11.28 9.91
CA LEU A 220 -9.59 11.60 11.01
C LEU A 220 -8.85 12.92 10.75
N LEU A 221 -8.32 13.14 9.54
CA LEU A 221 -7.63 14.37 9.18
C LEU A 221 -8.55 15.59 9.21
N ASP A 222 -9.76 15.46 8.68
CA ASP A 222 -10.75 16.53 8.64
C ASP A 222 -11.13 16.97 10.06
N LEU A 223 -11.39 16.01 10.96
CA LEU A 223 -11.75 16.29 12.37
C LEU A 223 -10.56 16.81 13.20
N LEU A 224 -9.33 16.52 12.78
CA LEU A 224 -8.11 17.10 13.34
C LEU A 224 -7.73 18.44 12.71
N GLU A 225 -8.53 18.93 11.75
CA GLU A 225 -8.28 20.16 10.98
C GLU A 225 -6.92 20.16 10.27
N ILE A 226 -6.45 18.98 9.85
CA ILE A 226 -5.20 18.84 9.10
C ILE A 226 -5.53 19.07 7.61
N PRO A 227 -4.97 20.11 6.95
CA PRO A 227 -5.37 20.54 5.62
C PRO A 227 -4.75 19.66 4.52
N VAL A 228 -5.06 18.36 4.54
CA VAL A 228 -4.53 17.35 3.63
C VAL A 228 -5.66 16.52 3.05
N ARG A 229 -5.65 16.33 1.74
CA ARG A 229 -6.61 15.48 1.01
C ARG A 229 -5.92 14.22 0.52
N ILE A 230 -6.31 13.06 1.03
CA ILE A 230 -5.85 11.76 0.57
C ILE A 230 -6.57 11.40 -0.73
N SER A 231 -5.82 11.05 -1.76
CA SER A 231 -6.38 10.63 -3.04
C SER A 231 -5.63 9.42 -3.60
N ASN A 232 -6.36 8.37 -3.98
CA ASN A 232 -5.83 7.30 -4.83
C ASN A 232 -6.37 7.47 -6.26
N PRO A 233 -5.58 8.06 -7.18
CA PRO A 233 -6.04 8.32 -8.55
C PRO A 233 -6.29 7.04 -9.36
N TYR A 234 -5.81 5.88 -8.90
CA TYR A 234 -5.91 4.59 -9.59
C TYR A 234 -6.88 3.61 -8.94
N ALA A 235 -7.70 4.08 -7.98
CA ALA A 235 -8.69 3.24 -7.31
C ALA A 235 -9.65 2.52 -8.26
N LEU A 236 -9.89 3.09 -9.46
CA LEU A 236 -10.79 2.55 -10.49
C LEU A 236 -10.05 2.00 -11.74
N ARG A 237 -8.71 1.94 -11.69
CA ARG A 237 -7.89 1.40 -12.78
C ARG A 237 -7.27 0.05 -12.40
N THR A 238 -7.22 -0.88 -13.34
CA THR A 238 -6.39 -2.08 -13.18
C THR A 238 -4.91 -1.71 -13.31
N LYS A 239 -4.03 -2.60 -12.86
CA LYS A 239 -2.60 -2.38 -13.00
C LYS A 239 -2.18 -2.42 -14.48
N GLY A 240 -2.80 -3.25 -15.32
CA GLY A 240 -2.55 -3.24 -16.77
C GLY A 240 -2.98 -1.94 -17.44
N GLU A 241 -4.12 -1.38 -17.05
CA GLU A 241 -4.59 -0.06 -17.49
C GLU A 241 -3.67 1.08 -17.02
N MET A 242 -3.13 0.98 -15.81
CA MET A 242 -2.11 1.93 -15.33
C MET A 242 -0.87 1.93 -16.22
N ILE A 243 -0.34 0.74 -16.57
CA ILE A 243 0.84 0.64 -17.43
C ILE A 243 0.51 1.14 -18.85
N ARG A 244 -0.63 0.74 -19.41
CA ARG A 244 -1.05 1.12 -20.78
C ARG A 244 -1.40 2.60 -20.90
N GLY A 245 -1.89 3.22 -19.83
CA GLY A 245 -2.30 4.61 -19.80
C GLY A 245 -1.27 5.56 -19.19
N CYS A 246 -0.03 5.09 -18.95
CA CYS A 246 1.00 5.92 -18.35
C CYS A 246 1.46 7.01 -19.33
N ALA A 247 1.55 8.25 -18.86
CA ALA A 247 1.86 9.38 -19.71
C ALA A 247 3.31 9.37 -20.25
N ASP A 248 4.25 8.77 -19.52
CA ASP A 248 5.65 8.61 -19.94
C ASP A 248 6.01 7.13 -20.10
N HIS A 249 5.54 6.55 -21.20
CA HIS A 249 5.83 5.16 -21.56
C HIS A 249 7.32 4.87 -21.74
N SER A 250 8.10 5.83 -22.25
CA SER A 250 9.53 5.70 -22.48
C SER A 250 10.29 5.45 -21.19
N THR A 251 10.07 6.29 -20.19
CA THR A 251 10.70 6.14 -18.88
C THR A 251 10.13 4.93 -18.17
N LEU A 252 8.82 4.69 -18.23
CA LEU A 252 8.20 3.51 -17.61
C LEU A 252 8.85 2.22 -18.12
N ALA A 253 9.04 2.07 -19.44
CA ALA A 253 9.66 0.87 -20.01
C ALA A 253 11.08 0.65 -19.43
N GLN A 254 11.83 1.72 -19.19
CA GLN A 254 13.17 1.65 -18.59
C GLN A 254 13.10 1.29 -17.11
N VAL A 255 12.25 1.92 -16.31
CA VAL A 255 12.24 1.75 -14.85
C VAL A 255 11.37 0.60 -14.35
N ALA A 256 10.42 0.10 -15.16
CA ALA A 256 9.40 -0.84 -14.67
C ALA A 256 10.02 -2.13 -14.10
N HIS A 257 11.00 -2.71 -14.78
CA HIS A 257 11.73 -3.90 -14.32
C HIS A 257 12.54 -3.64 -13.04
N ASP A 258 12.82 -2.37 -12.76
CA ASP A 258 13.51 -1.88 -11.58
C ASP A 258 12.59 -1.60 -10.38
N THR A 259 11.28 -1.77 -10.54
CA THR A 259 10.32 -1.68 -9.43
C THR A 259 10.14 -3.02 -8.71
N VAL A 260 9.52 -3.00 -7.53
CA VAL A 260 9.21 -4.22 -6.75
C VAL A 260 7.73 -4.25 -6.35
N SER A 261 7.04 -5.33 -6.70
CA SER A 261 5.67 -5.61 -6.25
C SER A 261 5.62 -6.74 -5.21
N CYS A 262 6.65 -7.61 -5.19
CA CYS A 262 6.68 -8.81 -4.36
C CYS A 262 6.69 -8.52 -2.84
N GLY A 263 5.69 -9.05 -2.12
CA GLY A 263 5.65 -8.98 -0.64
C GLY A 263 6.74 -9.80 0.06
N LYS A 264 7.31 -10.80 -0.62
CA LYS A 264 8.33 -11.73 -0.09
C LYS A 264 9.77 -11.36 -0.53
N TRP A 265 9.99 -10.20 -1.17
CA TRP A 265 11.28 -9.80 -1.77
C TRP A 265 12.41 -9.55 -0.76
N LYS A 266 12.10 -9.01 0.43
CA LYS A 266 13.08 -8.35 1.30
C LYS A 266 14.30 -9.21 1.66
N ARG A 267 14.07 -10.46 2.07
CA ARG A 267 15.15 -11.40 2.45
C ARG A 267 15.94 -11.93 1.25
N PRO A 268 15.31 -12.47 0.19
CA PRO A 268 16.05 -13.01 -0.96
C PRO A 268 16.61 -11.94 -1.90
N ARG A 269 16.17 -10.68 -1.78
CA ARG A 269 16.42 -9.60 -2.76
C ARG A 269 16.09 -10.06 -4.19
N LYS A 270 15.03 -10.87 -4.33
CA LYS A 270 14.51 -11.41 -5.60
C LYS A 270 12.98 -11.52 -5.57
N GLN A 271 12.31 -11.23 -6.69
CA GLN A 271 10.83 -11.23 -6.74
C GLN A 271 10.40 -12.67 -6.94
N CYS A 272 9.55 -13.21 -6.08
CA CYS A 272 9.27 -14.65 -6.10
C CYS A 272 8.45 -15.12 -7.32
N GLY A 273 7.93 -14.21 -8.15
CA GLY A 273 7.16 -14.50 -9.35
C GLY A 273 5.77 -15.12 -9.14
N LYS A 274 5.48 -15.69 -7.96
CA LYS A 274 4.30 -16.53 -7.70
C LYS A 274 3.34 -16.04 -6.61
N CYS A 275 3.73 -15.06 -5.80
CA CYS A 275 2.80 -14.46 -4.82
C CYS A 275 1.75 -13.59 -5.51
N VAL A 276 0.65 -13.30 -4.82
CA VAL A 276 -0.48 -12.50 -5.36
C VAL A 276 -0.02 -11.20 -6.05
N PRO A 277 0.79 -10.32 -5.42
CA PRO A 277 1.31 -9.12 -6.10
C PRO A 277 2.18 -9.40 -7.34
N CYS A 278 2.96 -10.49 -7.34
CA CYS A 278 3.78 -10.87 -8.50
C CYS A 278 2.92 -11.38 -9.67
N LEU A 279 1.86 -12.14 -9.38
CA LEU A 279 0.94 -12.64 -10.41
C LEU A 279 0.15 -11.49 -11.05
N ILE A 280 -0.34 -10.55 -10.24
CA ILE A 280 -1.01 -9.35 -10.73
C ILE A 280 -0.02 -8.47 -11.54
N ARG A 281 1.24 -8.38 -11.12
CA ARG A 281 2.30 -7.72 -11.90
C ARG A 281 2.51 -8.38 -13.26
N ARG A 282 2.73 -9.69 -13.32
CA ARG A 282 2.90 -10.43 -14.59
C ARG A 282 1.70 -10.25 -15.51
N ALA A 283 0.49 -10.37 -14.95
CA ALA A 283 -0.75 -10.15 -15.67
C ALA A 283 -0.87 -8.72 -16.21
N SER A 284 -0.43 -7.72 -15.46
CA SER A 284 -0.47 -6.32 -15.89
C SER A 284 0.48 -6.04 -17.06
N PHE A 285 1.69 -6.61 -17.05
CA PHE A 285 2.60 -6.52 -18.19
C PHE A 285 1.99 -7.16 -19.43
N HIS A 286 1.48 -8.40 -19.29
CA HIS A 286 0.79 -9.10 -20.37
C HIS A 286 -0.40 -8.29 -20.93
N ALA A 287 -1.29 -7.79 -20.06
CA ALA A 287 -2.44 -7.00 -20.47
C ALA A 287 -2.04 -5.67 -21.14
N SER A 288 -0.95 -5.04 -20.69
CA SER A 288 -0.46 -3.79 -21.29
C SER A 288 0.26 -3.97 -22.63
N GLY A 289 0.69 -5.20 -22.98
CA GLY A 289 1.58 -5.47 -24.11
C GLY A 289 3.05 -5.10 -23.86
N MET A 290 3.39 -4.57 -22.68
CA MET A 290 4.77 -4.28 -22.30
C MET A 290 5.48 -5.56 -21.87
N ALA A 291 6.67 -5.80 -22.41
CA ALA A 291 7.49 -6.96 -22.04
C ALA A 291 7.91 -6.90 -20.57
N ASP A 292 7.60 -7.96 -19.81
CA ASP A 292 8.04 -8.10 -18.42
C ASP A 292 9.51 -8.55 -18.35
N ARG A 293 10.41 -7.60 -18.11
CA ARG A 293 11.86 -7.87 -17.94
C ARG A 293 12.26 -8.11 -16.48
N THR A 294 11.31 -8.36 -15.59
CA THR A 294 11.58 -8.53 -14.17
C THR A 294 12.37 -9.82 -13.91
N PRO A 295 13.51 -9.78 -13.19
CA PRO A 295 14.26 -10.97 -12.82
C PRO A 295 13.59 -11.70 -11.64
N TYR A 296 12.55 -12.49 -11.94
CA TYR A 296 11.89 -13.34 -10.95
C TYR A 296 12.78 -14.50 -10.49
N ASP A 297 12.39 -15.14 -9.38
CA ASP A 297 12.98 -16.39 -8.90
C ASP A 297 13.05 -17.42 -10.05
N PRO A 298 14.20 -18.08 -10.30
CA PRO A 298 14.37 -18.98 -11.43
C PRO A 298 13.29 -20.07 -11.53
N VAL A 299 12.87 -20.63 -10.39
CA VAL A 299 11.83 -21.67 -10.35
C VAL A 299 10.49 -21.11 -10.80
N SER A 300 10.21 -19.85 -10.47
CA SER A 300 8.96 -19.17 -10.81
C SER A 300 8.93 -18.57 -12.22
N GLN A 301 10.00 -18.70 -13.01
CA GLN A 301 10.00 -18.26 -14.42
C GLN A 301 8.97 -19.08 -15.21
N ASN A 302 8.91 -20.39 -14.93
CA ASN A 302 7.82 -21.25 -15.36
C ASN A 302 6.86 -21.48 -14.17
N LEU A 303 5.69 -20.84 -14.19
CA LEU A 303 4.71 -21.00 -13.12
C LEU A 303 4.14 -22.44 -13.02
N ALA A 304 4.17 -23.23 -14.09
CA ALA A 304 3.77 -24.64 -14.02
C ALA A 304 4.71 -25.47 -13.14
N ALA A 305 6.01 -25.13 -13.11
CA ALA A 305 6.99 -25.78 -12.25
C ALA A 305 6.78 -25.47 -10.75
N VAL A 306 5.99 -24.44 -10.43
CA VAL A 306 5.65 -24.08 -9.05
C VAL A 306 4.52 -24.94 -8.50
N LEU A 307 3.58 -25.40 -9.33
CA LEU A 307 2.40 -26.16 -8.91
C LEU A 307 2.70 -27.38 -8.00
N PRO A 308 3.72 -28.22 -8.26
CA PRO A 308 4.00 -29.38 -7.40
C PRO A 308 4.69 -29.03 -6.07
N MET A 309 5.02 -27.76 -5.81
CA MET A 309 5.86 -27.36 -4.65
C MET A 309 5.08 -27.18 -3.33
N GLY A 310 3.94 -27.85 -3.15
CA GLY A 310 3.15 -27.78 -1.92
C GLY A 310 2.76 -26.35 -1.53
N GLU A 311 3.00 -25.97 -0.27
CA GLU A 311 2.67 -24.64 0.30
C GLU A 311 3.25 -23.47 -0.52
N ALA A 312 4.37 -23.70 -1.22
CA ALA A 312 4.98 -22.66 -2.05
C ALA A 312 4.13 -22.30 -3.28
N ALA A 313 3.12 -23.12 -3.61
CA ALA A 313 2.16 -22.92 -4.69
C ALA A 313 0.83 -22.30 -4.22
N ASP A 314 0.61 -22.09 -2.91
CA ASP A 314 -0.70 -21.69 -2.36
C ASP A 314 -1.25 -20.39 -2.98
N ASP A 315 -0.40 -19.37 -3.11
CA ASP A 315 -0.79 -18.10 -3.72
C ASP A 315 -1.15 -18.27 -5.22
N LEU A 316 -0.40 -19.12 -5.94
CA LEU A 316 -0.65 -19.42 -7.34
C LEU A 316 -1.94 -20.21 -7.51
N MET A 317 -2.16 -21.24 -6.69
CA MET A 317 -3.37 -22.07 -6.74
C MET A 317 -4.62 -21.25 -6.37
N ALA A 318 -4.54 -20.43 -5.33
CA ALA A 318 -5.62 -19.50 -4.99
C ALA A 318 -5.97 -18.58 -6.16
N MET A 319 -4.95 -18.06 -6.85
CA MET A 319 -5.15 -17.21 -8.01
C MET A 319 -5.75 -17.96 -9.21
N VAL A 320 -5.28 -19.18 -9.48
CA VAL A 320 -5.82 -20.07 -10.51
C VAL A 320 -7.30 -20.37 -10.26
N LEU A 321 -7.66 -20.72 -9.02
CA LEU A 321 -9.05 -21.00 -8.65
C LEU A 321 -9.94 -19.76 -8.81
N ALA A 322 -9.49 -18.59 -8.31
CA ALA A 322 -10.23 -17.35 -8.46
C ALA A 322 -10.42 -16.97 -9.95
N ALA A 323 -9.38 -17.12 -10.77
CA ALA A 323 -9.44 -16.84 -12.20
C ALA A 323 -10.37 -17.79 -12.97
N ARG A 324 -10.39 -19.09 -12.61
CA ARG A 324 -11.31 -20.08 -13.20
C ARG A 324 -12.77 -19.81 -12.83
N GLN A 325 -13.04 -19.35 -11.61
CA GLN A 325 -14.39 -19.05 -11.14
C GLN A 325 -14.92 -17.71 -11.65
N LEU A 326 -14.05 -16.80 -12.11
CA LEU A 326 -14.43 -15.45 -12.55
C LEU A 326 -15.65 -15.40 -13.51
N PRO A 327 -15.80 -16.28 -14.54
CA PRO A 327 -16.94 -16.21 -15.46
C PRO A 327 -18.30 -16.45 -14.82
N THR A 328 -18.36 -17.20 -13.71
CA THR A 328 -19.59 -17.52 -12.98
C THR A 328 -19.67 -16.83 -11.62
N ALA A 329 -18.65 -16.04 -11.25
CA ALA A 329 -18.56 -15.38 -9.97
C ALA A 329 -19.58 -14.24 -9.83
N ASN A 330 -20.27 -14.20 -8.69
CA ASN A 330 -21.08 -13.05 -8.32
C ASN A 330 -20.18 -11.95 -7.73
N ILE A 331 -19.70 -11.04 -8.58
CA ILE A 331 -18.78 -9.95 -8.20
C ILE A 331 -19.37 -9.06 -7.09
N ALA A 332 -20.68 -8.79 -7.15
CA ALA A 332 -21.39 -7.99 -6.15
C ALA A 332 -21.45 -8.63 -4.77
N ARG A 333 -21.25 -9.96 -4.66
CA ARG A 333 -21.07 -10.66 -3.39
C ARG A 333 -19.60 -10.85 -3.02
N TRP A 334 -18.74 -11.04 -4.01
CA TRP A 334 -17.33 -11.37 -3.81
C TRP A 334 -16.51 -10.19 -3.31
N VAL A 335 -16.63 -9.01 -3.94
CA VAL A 335 -15.80 -7.84 -3.59
C VAL A 335 -16.11 -7.33 -2.17
N PRO A 336 -17.37 -7.21 -1.71
CA PRO A 336 -17.65 -6.76 -0.34
C PRO A 336 -17.09 -7.66 0.77
N LEU A 337 -16.62 -8.89 0.47
CA LEU A 337 -15.96 -9.75 1.45
C LEU A 337 -14.63 -9.14 1.95
N SER A 338 -14.03 -8.19 1.22
CA SER A 338 -12.84 -7.46 1.68
C SER A 338 -13.16 -6.22 2.51
N GLY A 339 -14.41 -5.76 2.54
CA GLY A 339 -14.81 -4.63 3.36
C GLY A 339 -16.02 -3.85 2.85
N PRO A 340 -16.47 -2.85 3.64
CA PRO A 340 -17.57 -1.98 3.25
C PRO A 340 -17.25 -1.21 1.97
N LEU A 341 -18.17 -1.22 1.02
CA LEU A 341 -18.10 -0.40 -0.19
C LEU A 341 -18.91 0.90 -0.01
N PRO A 342 -18.65 1.93 -0.82
CA PRO A 342 -19.45 3.15 -0.82
C PRO A 342 -20.95 2.88 -1.01
N MET A 343 -21.78 3.72 -0.39
CA MET A 343 -23.23 3.65 -0.53
C MET A 343 -23.70 4.15 -1.89
N ASP A 344 -22.99 5.14 -2.45
CA ASP A 344 -23.23 5.62 -3.80
C ASP A 344 -23.12 4.49 -4.81
N ARG A 345 -24.16 4.31 -5.63
CA ARG A 345 -24.27 3.18 -6.52
C ARG A 345 -23.23 3.25 -7.65
N ALA A 346 -22.99 4.43 -8.21
CA ALA A 346 -22.05 4.58 -9.32
C ALA A 346 -20.61 4.33 -8.86
N GLU A 347 -20.21 4.88 -7.71
CA GLU A 347 -18.89 4.65 -7.10
C GLU A 347 -18.70 3.16 -6.76
N ARG A 348 -19.72 2.51 -6.19
CA ARG A 348 -19.68 1.09 -5.88
C ARG A 348 -19.57 0.23 -7.13
N ASP A 349 -20.41 0.46 -8.14
CA ASP A 349 -20.44 -0.33 -9.37
C ASP A 349 -19.10 -0.20 -10.12
N ALA A 350 -18.46 0.98 -10.08
CA ALA A 350 -17.12 1.18 -10.63
C ALA A 350 -16.02 0.38 -9.87
N LEU A 351 -16.13 0.27 -8.54
CA LEU A 351 -15.22 -0.56 -7.74
C LEU A 351 -15.42 -2.06 -8.00
N LEU A 352 -16.66 -2.50 -8.17
CA LEU A 352 -16.95 -3.89 -8.58
C LEU A 352 -16.37 -4.18 -9.97
N ASP A 353 -16.52 -3.24 -10.91
CA ASP A 353 -16.03 -3.40 -12.27
C ASP A 353 -14.50 -3.45 -12.35
N VAL A 354 -13.76 -2.61 -11.62
CA VAL A 354 -12.29 -2.67 -11.61
C VAL A 354 -11.77 -3.99 -11.03
N ALA A 355 -12.44 -4.54 -10.01
CA ALA A 355 -12.07 -5.85 -9.47
C ALA A 355 -12.28 -6.97 -10.51
N ARG A 356 -13.40 -6.93 -11.23
CA ARG A 356 -13.70 -7.86 -12.33
C ARG A 356 -12.68 -7.75 -13.46
N ARG A 357 -12.40 -6.53 -13.95
CA ARG A 357 -11.42 -6.27 -15.01
C ARG A 357 -10.01 -6.69 -14.59
N GLY A 358 -9.59 -6.36 -13.36
CA GLY A 358 -8.28 -6.74 -12.85
C GLY A 358 -8.09 -8.25 -12.79
N MET A 359 -9.10 -8.99 -12.32
CA MET A 359 -9.05 -10.46 -12.36
C MET A 359 -9.13 -11.02 -13.78
N ALA A 360 -9.79 -10.32 -14.71
CA ALA A 360 -9.80 -10.71 -16.12
C ALA A 360 -8.40 -10.60 -16.74
N GLU A 361 -7.59 -9.59 -16.38
CA GLU A 361 -6.17 -9.51 -16.78
C GLU A 361 -5.38 -10.73 -16.28
N VAL A 362 -5.60 -11.09 -15.02
CA VAL A 362 -4.95 -12.28 -14.42
C VAL A 362 -5.38 -13.56 -15.14
N ARG A 363 -6.68 -13.72 -15.39
CA ARG A 363 -7.22 -14.87 -16.13
C ARG A 363 -6.59 -14.95 -17.52
N ALA A 364 -6.57 -13.85 -18.27
CA ALA A 364 -5.98 -13.81 -19.60
C ALA A 364 -4.50 -14.23 -19.61
N TYR A 365 -3.72 -13.74 -18.64
CA TYR A 365 -2.32 -14.14 -18.49
C TYR A 365 -2.15 -15.62 -18.12
N LEU A 366 -2.95 -16.14 -17.19
CA LEU A 366 -2.88 -17.55 -16.81
C LEU A 366 -3.28 -18.48 -17.97
N THR A 367 -4.27 -18.09 -18.78
CA THR A 367 -4.64 -18.81 -20.01
C THR A 367 -3.51 -18.77 -21.04
N SER A 368 -2.86 -17.61 -21.24
CA SER A 368 -1.79 -17.47 -22.24
C SER A 368 -0.57 -18.35 -21.94
N ILE A 369 -0.38 -18.76 -20.68
CA ILE A 369 0.69 -19.67 -20.26
C ILE A 369 0.20 -21.10 -19.98
N GLY A 370 -1.04 -21.44 -20.34
CA GLY A 370 -1.58 -22.79 -20.26
C GLY A 370 -1.88 -23.31 -18.85
N LEU A 371 -2.10 -22.42 -17.87
CA LEU A 371 -2.44 -22.84 -16.49
C LEU A 371 -3.95 -22.98 -16.24
N ILE A 372 -4.79 -22.31 -17.03
CA ILE A 372 -6.25 -22.38 -16.90
C ILE A 372 -6.97 -22.46 -18.24
#